data_AF-A0A0T6B6F8-F1
#
_entry.id   AF-A0A0T6B6F8-F1
#
_cell.length_a   1.000
_cell.length_b   1.000
_cell.length_c   1.000
_cell.angle_alpha   90.00
_cell.angle_beta   90.00
_cell.angle_gamma   90.00
#
_symmetry.space_group_name_H-M   'P 1'
#
loop_
_entity.id
_entity.type
_entity.pdbx_description
1 polymer ?
#
loop_
_entity_poly.entity_id
_entity_poly.type
_entity_poly.pdbx_seq_one_letter_code
_entity_poly.pdbx_strand_id
1 'polypeptide(L)'
;MKDYALASKYRCPKYIIGYTGFIPTLNFRYGKSYGRSADDSMCEFSENLRRLKEGRQNKERMYRASTAPKMRPLRQEDEVNRVLKEYEEKCKFSAKEISPDCPPIAGYTGHIPKVKGNEESLSQRYNIVVKRGLNLLKQEREKRGALQKVHSKITDVVKEQEQPYRSKDSQ
;
A
#
# COMPACT_ATOMS: atom_id res chain seq x y z
N MET A 1 -16.49 -8.14 -20.40
CA MET A 1 -17.60 -7.41 -21.06
C MET A 1 -18.32 -6.62 -19.98
N LYS A 2 -18.59 -5.31 -20.18
CA LYS A 2 -19.41 -4.53 -19.24
C LYS A 2 -20.86 -4.70 -19.65
N ASP A 3 -21.69 -5.23 -18.76
CA ASP A 3 -23.10 -5.53 -19.03
C ASP A 3 -23.95 -4.24 -19.01
N TYR A 4 -23.99 -3.56 -20.16
CA TYR A 4 -24.82 -2.36 -20.37
C TYR A 4 -26.33 -2.62 -20.38
N ALA A 5 -26.77 -3.89 -20.25
CA ALA A 5 -28.17 -4.28 -20.39
C ALA A 5 -29.04 -4.03 -19.14
N LEU A 6 -28.44 -3.93 -17.93
CA LEU A 6 -29.21 -3.81 -16.68
C LEU A 6 -29.43 -2.36 -16.21
N ALA A 7 -28.65 -1.39 -16.70
CA ALA A 7 -28.78 0.01 -16.28
C ALA A 7 -29.99 0.73 -16.91
N SER A 8 -30.58 0.16 -17.98
CA SER A 8 -31.69 0.78 -18.72
C SER A 8 -33.09 0.45 -18.17
N LYS A 9 -33.24 -0.60 -17.34
CA LYS A 9 -34.57 -1.06 -16.89
C LYS A 9 -35.23 -0.17 -15.82
N TYR A 10 -34.47 0.72 -15.18
CA TYR A 10 -34.95 1.56 -14.07
C TYR A 10 -34.72 3.06 -14.27
N ARG A 11 -34.40 3.49 -15.49
CA ARG A 11 -34.38 4.92 -15.82
C ARG A 11 -35.80 5.35 -16.16
N CYS A 12 -36.42 6.13 -15.28
CA CYS A 12 -37.62 6.88 -15.64
C CYS A 12 -37.31 7.72 -16.88
N PRO A 13 -38.05 7.57 -18.00
CA PRO A 13 -37.88 8.41 -19.16
C PRO A 13 -38.05 9.87 -18.74
N LYS A 14 -37.03 10.70 -18.97
CA LYS A 14 -37.07 12.12 -18.58
C LYS A 14 -38.16 12.92 -19.30
N TYR A 15 -38.64 12.41 -20.44
CA TYR A 15 -39.64 13.03 -21.29
C TYR A 15 -40.78 12.07 -21.59
N ILE A 16 -42.00 12.59 -21.52
CA ILE A 16 -43.21 11.86 -21.90
C ILE A 16 -43.38 11.87 -23.43
N ILE A 17 -43.98 10.82 -23.96
CA ILE A 17 -44.42 10.79 -25.36
C ILE A 17 -45.50 11.86 -25.54
N GLY A 18 -45.37 12.72 -26.55
CA GLY A 18 -46.27 13.87 -26.76
C GLY A 18 -45.83 15.16 -26.09
N TYR A 19 -44.64 15.21 -25.47
CA TYR A 19 -44.04 16.48 -25.07
C TYR A 19 -43.76 17.36 -26.29
N THR A 20 -44.36 18.54 -26.33
CA THR A 20 -44.24 19.52 -27.44
C THR A 20 -43.23 20.63 -27.14
N GLY A 21 -42.63 20.63 -25.95
CA GLY A 21 -41.63 21.62 -25.56
C GLY A 21 -40.25 21.35 -26.18
N PHE A 22 -39.33 22.29 -25.96
CA PHE A 22 -37.97 22.22 -26.50
C PHE A 22 -37.13 21.12 -25.83
N ILE A 23 -36.41 20.34 -26.65
CA ILE A 23 -35.38 19.39 -26.21
C ILE A 23 -34.08 19.74 -26.97
N PRO A 24 -33.02 20.17 -26.26
CA PRO A 24 -31.72 20.44 -26.85
C PRO A 24 -31.20 19.27 -27.69
N THR A 25 -30.53 19.57 -28.80
CA THR A 25 -29.92 18.59 -29.74
C THR A 25 -30.87 17.58 -30.40
N LEU A 26 -32.19 17.66 -30.18
CA LEU A 26 -33.16 16.72 -30.74
C LEU A 26 -33.44 16.93 -32.24
N ASN A 27 -33.38 18.17 -32.72
CA ASN A 27 -33.78 18.58 -34.08
C ASN A 27 -33.03 17.85 -35.22
N PHE A 28 -31.91 17.19 -34.93
CA PHE A 28 -31.09 16.48 -35.93
C PHE A 28 -31.05 14.96 -35.70
N ARG A 29 -31.95 14.41 -34.86
CA ARG A 29 -32.00 12.98 -34.55
C ARG A 29 -33.21 12.30 -35.18
N TYR A 30 -32.96 11.29 -36.01
CA TYR A 30 -33.98 10.54 -36.75
C TYR A 30 -33.76 9.03 -36.61
N GLY A 31 -34.75 8.22 -37.00
CA GLY A 31 -34.61 6.76 -37.07
C GLY A 31 -34.74 6.01 -35.74
N LYS A 32 -35.04 6.70 -34.63
CA LYS A 32 -35.38 6.11 -33.33
C LYS A 32 -36.72 6.64 -32.83
N SER A 33 -37.33 5.95 -31.88
CA SER A 33 -38.54 6.44 -31.22
C SER A 33 -38.26 7.76 -30.47
N TYR A 34 -39.27 8.63 -30.42
CA TYR A 34 -39.17 9.95 -29.79
C TYR A 34 -38.53 9.91 -28.39
N GLY A 35 -39.01 9.01 -27.52
CA GLY A 35 -38.50 8.89 -26.15
C GLY A 35 -37.01 8.52 -26.09
N ARG A 36 -36.51 7.66 -27.00
CA ARG A 36 -35.09 7.32 -27.06
C ARG A 36 -34.26 8.45 -27.63
N SER A 37 -34.73 9.11 -28.70
CA SER A 37 -34.05 10.28 -29.27
C SER A 37 -33.95 11.41 -28.24
N ALA A 38 -35.01 11.66 -27.47
CA ALA A 38 -35.07 12.66 -26.42
C ALA A 38 -34.10 12.38 -25.27
N ASP A 39 -34.02 11.13 -24.80
CA ASP A 39 -33.09 10.75 -23.73
C ASP A 39 -31.63 10.85 -24.19
N ASP A 40 -31.32 10.34 -25.39
CA ASP A 40 -29.97 10.44 -25.96
C ASP A 40 -29.55 11.91 -26.13
N SER A 41 -30.44 12.76 -26.64
CA SER A 41 -30.24 14.20 -26.79
C SER A 41 -29.94 14.89 -25.47
N MET A 42 -30.72 14.60 -24.44
CA MET A 42 -30.53 15.20 -23.12
C MET A 42 -29.24 14.71 -22.44
N CYS A 43 -28.90 13.44 -22.64
CA CYS A 43 -27.63 12.88 -22.17
C CYS A 43 -26.46 13.63 -22.81
N GLU A 44 -26.44 13.76 -24.14
CA GLU A 44 -25.42 14.52 -24.87
C GLU A 44 -25.33 15.97 -24.41
N PHE A 45 -26.47 16.66 -24.28
CA PHE A 45 -26.51 18.04 -23.82
C PHE A 45 -25.94 18.19 -22.41
N SER A 46 -26.31 17.31 -21.48
CA SER A 46 -25.83 17.31 -20.09
C SER A 46 -24.31 17.10 -20.04
N GLU A 47 -23.79 16.16 -20.83
CA GLU A 47 -22.36 15.89 -20.95
C GLU A 47 -21.59 17.08 -21.54
N ASN A 48 -22.14 17.73 -22.57
CA ASN A 48 -21.58 18.94 -23.15
C ASN A 48 -21.53 20.09 -22.13
N LEU A 49 -22.60 20.31 -21.36
CA LEU A 49 -22.62 21.31 -20.29
C LEU A 49 -21.58 21.01 -19.21
N ARG A 50 -21.45 19.74 -18.80
CA ARG A 50 -20.43 19.32 -17.83
C ARG A 50 -19.03 19.67 -18.33
N ARG A 51 -18.70 19.28 -19.57
CA ARG A 51 -17.40 19.58 -20.19
C ARG A 51 -17.13 21.09 -20.28
N LEU A 52 -18.12 21.88 -20.67
CA LEU A 52 -17.98 23.34 -20.75
C LEU A 52 -17.74 23.96 -19.37
N LYS A 53 -18.44 23.47 -18.35
CA LYS A 53 -18.26 23.92 -16.96
C LYS A 53 -16.86 23.58 -16.45
N GLU A 54 -16.40 22.35 -16.68
CA GLU A 54 -15.05 21.90 -16.33
C GLU A 54 -13.98 22.72 -17.06
N GLY A 55 -14.16 22.97 -18.36
CA GLY A 55 -13.25 23.80 -19.14
C GLY A 55 -13.17 25.23 -18.63
N ARG A 56 -14.32 25.84 -18.26
CA ARG A 56 -14.36 27.17 -17.63
C ARG A 56 -13.63 27.18 -16.29
N GLN A 57 -13.92 26.20 -15.42
CA GLN A 57 -13.27 26.09 -14.11
C GLN A 57 -11.77 25.88 -14.25
N ASN A 58 -11.32 25.07 -15.20
CA ASN A 58 -9.90 24.84 -15.44
C ASN A 58 -9.20 26.12 -15.92
N LYS A 59 -9.83 26.84 -16.85
CA LYS A 59 -9.32 28.15 -17.33
C LYS A 59 -9.26 29.18 -16.20
N GLU A 60 -10.27 29.21 -15.33
CA GLU A 60 -10.29 30.10 -14.16
C GLU A 60 -9.19 29.74 -13.16
N ARG A 61 -8.98 28.45 -12.87
CA ARG A 61 -7.87 27.97 -12.03
C ARG A 61 -6.52 28.38 -12.61
N MET A 62 -6.33 28.19 -13.91
CA MET A 62 -5.11 28.58 -14.61
C MET A 62 -4.87 30.08 -14.51
N TYR A 63 -5.89 30.91 -14.76
CA TYR A 63 -5.79 32.36 -14.67
C TYR A 63 -5.48 32.83 -13.24
N ARG A 64 -6.13 32.24 -12.23
CA ARG A 64 -5.84 32.52 -10.81
C ARG A 64 -4.41 32.16 -10.45
N ALA A 65 -3.93 30.99 -10.89
CA ALA A 65 -2.55 30.57 -10.64
C ALA A 65 -1.54 31.48 -11.35
N SER A 66 -1.82 31.94 -12.57
CA SER A 66 -0.91 32.81 -13.33
C SER A 66 -0.87 34.26 -12.82
N THR A 67 -1.99 34.75 -12.27
CA THR A 67 -2.09 36.11 -11.71
C THR A 67 -1.63 36.19 -10.26
N ALA A 68 -1.45 35.06 -9.59
CA ALA A 68 -0.91 35.02 -8.24
C ALA A 68 0.53 35.58 -8.19
N PRO A 69 0.88 36.41 -7.20
CA PRO A 69 2.25 36.86 -7.00
C PRO A 69 3.22 35.68 -6.87
N LYS A 70 4.29 35.67 -7.67
CA LYS A 70 5.34 34.65 -7.57
C LYS A 70 6.19 34.93 -6.32
N MET A 71 6.02 34.10 -5.31
CA MET A 71 6.81 34.16 -4.07
C MET A 71 8.24 33.71 -4.32
N ARG A 72 9.20 34.32 -3.61
CA ARG A 72 10.57 33.82 -3.60
C ARG A 72 10.63 32.56 -2.71
N PRO A 73 11.31 31.48 -3.15
CA PRO A 73 11.48 30.31 -2.32
C PRO A 73 12.31 30.67 -1.08
N LEU A 74 11.92 30.12 0.08
CA LEU A 74 12.62 30.36 1.35
C LEU A 74 13.97 29.61 1.42
N ARG A 75 14.09 28.50 0.71
CA ARG A 75 15.26 27.59 0.68
C ARG A 75 15.73 27.38 -0.75
N GLN A 76 17.00 27.00 -0.90
CA GLN A 76 17.58 26.70 -2.22
C GLN A 76 16.99 25.40 -2.78
N GLU A 77 16.75 25.35 -4.10
CA GLU A 77 16.13 24.19 -4.74
C GLU A 77 16.94 22.91 -4.52
N ASP A 78 18.27 22.99 -4.54
CA ASP A 78 19.16 21.85 -4.30
C ASP A 78 19.00 21.27 -2.89
N GLU A 79 18.80 22.12 -1.88
CA GLU A 79 18.52 21.70 -0.51
C GLU A 79 17.18 20.97 -0.44
N VAL A 80 16.14 21.53 -1.06
CA VAL A 80 14.81 20.92 -1.10
C VAL A 80 14.84 19.57 -1.81
N ASN A 81 15.50 19.48 -2.97
CA ASN A 81 15.64 18.25 -3.74
C ASN A 81 16.39 17.18 -2.96
N ARG A 82 17.48 17.56 -2.26
CA ARG A 82 18.22 16.63 -1.41
C ARG A 82 17.35 16.07 -0.28
N VAL A 83 16.61 16.93 0.41
CA VAL A 83 15.70 16.54 1.51
C VAL A 83 14.56 15.66 0.99
N LEU A 84 13.98 15.99 -0.16
CA LEU A 84 12.93 15.16 -0.78
C LEU A 84 13.44 13.78 -1.15
N LYS A 85 14.63 13.70 -1.74
CA LYS A 85 15.27 12.42 -2.08
C LYS A 85 15.59 11.59 -0.83
N GLU A 86 16.12 12.22 0.21
CA GLU A 86 16.37 11.56 1.50
C GLU A 86 15.06 11.03 2.10
N TYR A 87 13.98 11.81 2.05
CA TYR A 87 12.67 11.40 2.52
C TYR A 87 12.11 10.22 1.72
N GLU A 88 12.21 10.25 0.39
CA GLU A 88 11.82 9.12 -0.47
C GLU A 88 12.61 7.86 -0.12
N GLU A 89 13.93 7.96 0.02
CA GLU A 89 14.78 6.84 0.40
C GLU A 89 14.43 6.28 1.77
N LYS A 90 14.12 7.15 2.74
CA LYS A 90 13.68 6.76 4.08
C LYS A 90 12.30 6.11 4.10
N CYS A 91 11.41 6.51 3.19
CA CYS A 91 10.06 5.94 3.06
C CYS A 91 10.03 4.66 2.22
N LYS A 92 11.12 4.30 1.52
CA LYS A 92 11.20 3.00 0.86
C LYS A 92 11.05 1.91 1.92
N PHE A 93 10.15 0.96 1.64
CA PHE A 93 9.96 -0.19 2.50
C PHE A 93 11.28 -0.98 2.57
N SER A 94 11.92 -0.99 3.73
CA SER A 94 12.96 -1.97 4.02
C SER A 94 12.32 -3.13 4.78
N ALA A 95 12.54 -4.34 4.28
CA ALA A 95 12.17 -5.54 5.00
C ALA A 95 13.07 -5.65 6.24
N LYS A 96 12.67 -5.00 7.35
CA LYS A 96 13.35 -5.15 8.63
C LYS A 96 13.08 -6.57 9.14
N GLU A 97 14.14 -7.25 9.54
CA GLU A 97 14.00 -8.52 10.24
C GLU A 97 13.23 -8.31 11.54
N ILE A 98 12.35 -9.27 11.85
CA ILE A 98 11.52 -9.24 13.06
C ILE A 98 12.44 -9.29 14.29
N SER A 99 12.47 -8.20 15.06
CA SER A 99 13.32 -8.05 16.24
C SER A 99 12.52 -7.54 17.44
N PRO A 100 13.04 -7.67 18.68
CA PRO A 100 12.36 -7.14 19.86
C PRO A 100 12.15 -5.61 19.81
N ASP A 101 13.05 -4.88 19.15
CA ASP A 101 12.97 -3.42 19.02
C ASP A 101 12.00 -2.97 17.94
N CYS A 102 11.79 -3.82 16.93
CA CYS A 102 10.83 -3.62 15.84
C CYS A 102 9.91 -4.85 15.72
N PRO A 103 9.00 -5.07 16.69
CA PRO A 103 8.07 -6.19 16.64
C PRO A 103 7.08 -6.01 15.48
N PRO A 104 6.57 -7.10 14.90
CA PRO A 104 5.51 -7.08 13.91
C PRO A 104 4.32 -6.22 14.32
N ILE A 105 3.67 -5.61 13.33
CA ILE A 105 2.43 -4.87 13.54
C ILE A 105 1.27 -5.81 13.91
N ALA A 106 0.26 -5.27 14.59
CA ALA A 106 -0.99 -5.98 14.81
C ALA A 106 -1.61 -6.38 13.45
N GLY A 107 -2.16 -7.58 13.36
CA GLY A 107 -2.65 -8.17 12.11
C GLY A 107 -1.61 -9.01 11.35
N TYR A 108 -0.36 -9.07 11.83
CA TYR A 108 0.61 -10.06 11.34
C TYR A 108 0.10 -11.49 11.61
N THR A 109 0.05 -12.31 10.56
CA THR A 109 -0.51 -13.67 10.60
C THR A 109 0.54 -14.79 10.65
N GLY A 110 1.84 -14.43 10.63
CA GLY A 110 2.92 -15.40 10.75
C GLY A 110 3.14 -15.89 12.18
N HIS A 111 3.89 -16.98 12.33
CA HIS A 111 4.24 -17.53 13.64
C HIS A 111 5.29 -16.69 14.36
N ILE A 112 5.05 -16.37 15.64
CA ILE A 112 6.01 -15.70 16.50
C ILE A 112 6.46 -16.67 17.61
N PRO A 113 7.73 -17.12 17.59
CA PRO A 113 8.23 -18.02 18.61
C PRO A 113 8.14 -17.40 20.01
N LYS A 114 7.89 -18.24 21.02
CA LYS A 114 7.77 -17.86 22.45
C LYS A 114 6.58 -16.95 22.79
N VAL A 115 5.73 -16.62 21.83
CA VAL A 115 4.43 -16.01 22.06
C VAL A 115 3.39 -17.12 22.00
N LYS A 116 3.02 -17.66 23.17
CA LYS A 116 1.92 -18.64 23.30
C LYS A 116 0.78 -18.00 24.09
N GLY A 117 -0.45 -18.47 23.87
CA GLY A 117 -1.67 -18.01 24.54
C GLY A 117 -1.74 -18.36 26.03
N ASN A 118 -0.69 -18.04 26.78
CA ASN A 118 -0.74 -17.99 28.23
C ASN A 118 -1.63 -16.82 28.66
N GLU A 119 -2.23 -16.91 29.84
CA GLU A 119 -3.19 -15.93 30.38
C GLU A 119 -2.66 -14.48 30.36
N GLU A 120 -1.35 -14.32 30.62
CA GLU A 120 -0.64 -13.04 30.57
C GLU A 120 -0.62 -12.40 29.17
N SER A 121 -0.57 -13.21 28.11
CA SER A 121 -0.51 -12.77 26.71
C SER A 121 -1.85 -12.25 26.19
N LEU A 122 -2.95 -12.73 26.76
CA LEU A 122 -4.31 -12.35 26.36
C LEU A 122 -4.71 -10.98 26.92
N SER A 123 -4.09 -10.58 28.03
CA SER A 123 -4.41 -9.33 28.74
C SER A 123 -3.55 -8.13 28.29
N GLN A 124 -2.47 -8.37 27.53
CA GLN A 124 -1.53 -7.34 27.09
C GLN A 124 -1.68 -7.00 25.61
N ARG A 125 -1.23 -5.78 25.22
CA ARG A 125 -1.19 -5.40 23.81
C ARG A 125 -0.23 -6.30 23.03
N TYR A 126 -0.62 -6.65 21.81
CA TYR A 126 0.13 -7.55 20.92
C TYR A 126 1.63 -7.23 20.82
N ASN A 127 1.98 -5.97 20.55
CA ASN A 127 3.38 -5.55 20.39
C ASN A 127 4.22 -5.79 21.65
N ILE A 128 3.64 -5.66 22.84
CA ILE A 128 4.31 -5.89 24.12
C ILE A 128 4.62 -7.37 24.31
N VAL A 129 3.62 -8.24 24.07
CA VAL A 129 3.77 -9.70 24.17
C VAL A 129 4.83 -10.19 23.18
N VAL A 130 4.76 -9.71 21.94
CA VAL A 130 5.72 -10.05 20.89
C VAL A 130 7.12 -9.61 21.24
N LYS A 131 7.29 -8.36 21.69
CA LYS A 131 8.60 -7.86 22.14
C LYS A 131 9.18 -8.73 23.26
N ARG A 132 8.37 -9.12 24.25
CA ARG A 132 8.79 -10.02 25.33
C ARG A 132 9.19 -11.39 24.80
N GLY A 133 8.38 -12.01 23.94
CA GLY A 133 8.66 -13.31 23.35
C GLY A 133 9.95 -13.32 22.52
N LEU A 134 10.16 -12.29 21.69
CA LEU A 134 11.38 -12.14 20.90
C LEU A 134 12.62 -11.92 21.78
N ASN A 135 12.50 -11.22 22.91
CA ASN A 135 13.59 -11.10 23.88
C ASN A 135 13.95 -12.44 24.52
N LEU A 136 12.97 -13.25 24.90
CA LEU A 136 13.21 -14.60 25.42
C LEU A 136 13.91 -15.49 24.37
N LEU A 137 13.46 -15.40 23.11
CA LEU A 137 14.09 -16.11 22.01
C LEU A 137 15.55 -15.68 21.81
N LYS A 138 15.83 -14.37 21.92
CA LYS A 138 17.18 -13.82 21.81
C LYS A 138 18.10 -14.40 22.90
N GLN A 139 17.67 -14.36 24.15
CA GLN A 139 18.43 -14.92 25.28
C GLN A 139 18.66 -16.43 25.15
N GLU A 140 17.67 -17.19 24.69
CA GLU A 140 17.83 -18.62 24.44
C GLU A 140 18.88 -18.90 23.36
N ARG A 141 18.85 -18.15 22.25
CA ARG A 141 19.83 -18.27 21.17
C ARG A 141 21.24 -17.96 21.65
N GLU A 142 21.41 -16.93 22.47
CA GLU A 142 22.70 -16.57 23.07
C GLU A 142 23.24 -17.69 23.97
N LYS A 143 22.41 -18.23 24.87
CA LYS A 143 22.77 -19.37 25.74
C LYS A 143 23.16 -20.60 24.93
N ARG A 144 22.37 -20.95 23.90
CA ARG A 144 22.66 -22.08 23.01
C ARG A 144 23.97 -21.88 22.26
N GLY A 145 24.22 -20.66 21.77
CA GLY A 145 25.48 -20.32 21.10
C GLY A 145 26.69 -20.45 22.03
N ALA A 146 26.57 -20.04 23.30
CA ALA A 146 27.63 -20.22 24.29
C ALA A 146 27.92 -21.70 24.55
N LEU A 147 26.89 -22.53 24.73
CA LEU A 147 27.03 -23.98 24.90
C LEU A 147 27.65 -24.65 23.68
N GLN A 148 27.24 -24.27 22.46
CA GLN A 148 27.82 -24.79 21.22
C GLN A 148 29.31 -24.45 21.09
N LYS A 149 29.71 -23.24 21.47
CA LYS A 149 31.14 -22.85 21.50
C LYS A 149 31.94 -23.69 22.49
N VAL A 150 31.40 -23.93 23.68
CA VAL A 150 32.03 -24.80 24.69
C VAL A 150 32.12 -26.23 24.15
N HIS A 151 31.04 -26.75 23.56
CA HIS A 151 31.00 -28.09 23.00
C HIS A 151 32.04 -28.27 21.89
N SER A 152 32.14 -27.35 20.93
CA SER A 152 33.17 -27.37 19.88
C SER A 152 34.56 -27.46 20.47
N LYS A 153 34.90 -26.59 21.43
CA LYS A 153 36.20 -26.61 22.09
C LYS A 153 36.51 -27.95 22.77
N ILE A 154 35.53 -28.53 23.47
CA ILE A 154 35.69 -29.85 24.10
C ILE A 154 35.94 -30.92 23.04
N THR A 155 35.16 -30.92 21.95
CA THR A 155 35.34 -31.87 20.85
C THR A 155 36.71 -31.75 20.19
N ASP A 156 37.21 -30.52 20.00
CA ASP A 156 38.52 -30.26 19.42
C ASP A 156 39.64 -30.82 20.32
N VAL A 157 39.57 -30.56 21.63
CA VAL A 157 40.53 -31.10 22.62
C VAL A 157 40.51 -32.63 22.68
N VAL A 158 39.32 -33.25 22.65
CA VAL A 158 39.19 -34.72 22.66
C VAL A 158 39.78 -35.32 21.37
N LYS A 159 39.55 -34.70 20.20
CA LYS A 159 40.14 -35.15 18.94
C LYS A 159 41.67 -35.07 18.92
N GLU A 160 42.25 -34.02 19.51
CA GLU A 160 43.71 -33.89 19.64
C GLU A 160 44.30 -35.00 20.51
N GLN A 161 43.59 -35.41 21.57
CA GLN A 161 43.99 -36.49 22.48
C GLN A 161 43.85 -37.89 21.86
N GLU A 162 42.97 -38.08 20.85
CA GLU A 162 42.77 -39.36 20.14
C GLU A 162 43.74 -39.56 18.94
N GLN A 163 44.54 -38.54 18.58
CA GLN A 163 45.55 -38.60 17.52
C GLN A 163 47.04 -38.79 17.95
N PRO A 164 47.43 -39.53 19.03
CA PRO A 164 48.86 -39.82 19.26
C PRO A 164 49.37 -41.05 18.51
N TYR A 165 48.48 -41.93 18.01
CA TYR A 165 48.87 -43.21 17.39
C TYR A 165 48.03 -43.54 16.14
N ARG A 166 48.12 -42.71 15.08
CA ARG A 166 47.79 -43.18 13.72
C ARG A 166 49.10 -43.44 13.00
N SER A 167 49.41 -44.72 12.88
CA SER A 167 50.65 -45.34 12.42
C SER A 167 51.20 -44.72 11.13
N LYS A 168 52.50 -44.41 11.17
CA LYS A 168 53.35 -44.16 10.00
C LYS A 168 53.82 -45.51 9.44
N ASP A 169 52.94 -46.32 8.88
CA ASP A 169 53.35 -47.56 8.23
C ASP A 169 52.60 -47.75 6.91
N SER A 170 53.33 -47.53 5.80
CA SER A 170 53.41 -48.41 4.62
C SER A 170 54.10 -47.66 3.47
N GLN A 171 55.39 -47.97 3.27
CA GLN A 171 56.08 -47.93 1.98
C GLN A 171 55.52 -49.00 1.04
#